data_AF-A0A965FB71-F1
#
_entry.id   AF-A0A965FB71-F1
#
_cell.length_a   1.000
_cell.length_b   1.000
_cell.length_c   1.000
_cell.angle_alpha   90.00
_cell.angle_beta   90.00
_cell.angle_gamma   90.00
#
_symmetry.space_group_name_H-M   'P 1'
#
loop_
_entity.id
_entity.type
_entity.pdbx_description
1 polymer ?
#
loop_
_entity_poly.entity_id
_entity_poly.type
_entity_poly.pdbx_seq_one_letter_code
_entity_poly.pdbx_strand_id
1 'polypeptide(L)'
;EARADGEERHQVLLQQGLPAGWEITGRFGAGEVSGLPWLGALTAIDSQPALDDRFAAAVTLEGENRGARIAVRLRAVTAGSFELPGAEAREMYRPAIFARQNTARIAILP
;
A
#
# COMPACT_ATOMS: atom_id res chain seq x y z
N GLU A 1 -5.49 -1.12 2.86
CA GLU A 1 -5.93 -2.53 2.86
C GLU A 1 -6.43 -2.87 1.47
N ALA A 2 -6.11 -4.06 0.97
CA ALA A 2 -6.64 -4.61 -0.27
C ALA A 2 -7.40 -5.90 0.06
N ARG A 3 -8.50 -6.18 -0.64
CA ARG A 3 -9.30 -7.37 -0.39
C ARG A 3 -9.81 -7.96 -1.71
N ALA A 4 -9.79 -9.29 -1.80
CA ALA A 4 -10.42 -10.04 -2.87
C ALA A 4 -11.82 -10.51 -2.43
N ASP A 5 -12.78 -10.51 -3.36
CA ASP A 5 -14.15 -10.94 -3.09
C ASP A 5 -14.28 -12.47 -3.09
N GLY A 6 -13.50 -13.15 -3.94
CA GLY A 6 -13.46 -14.61 -4.06
C GLY A 6 -12.35 -15.27 -3.25
N GLU A 7 -12.39 -16.60 -3.20
CA GLU A 7 -11.35 -17.45 -2.58
C GLU A 7 -10.26 -17.89 -3.56
N GLU A 8 -10.41 -17.50 -4.84
CA GLU A 8 -9.42 -17.74 -5.87
C GLU A 8 -8.06 -17.14 -5.49
N ARG A 9 -7.01 -17.81 -5.94
CA ARG A 9 -5.65 -17.27 -5.79
C ARG A 9 -5.48 -16.04 -6.68
N HIS A 10 -5.08 -14.94 -6.09
CA HIS A 10 -4.73 -13.69 -6.76
C HIS A 10 -3.30 -13.28 -6.39
N GLN A 11 -2.46 -13.05 -7.40
CA GLN A 11 -1.14 -12.46 -7.20
C GLN A 11 -1.25 -10.97 -7.51
N VAL A 12 -1.37 -10.18 -6.45
CA VAL A 12 -1.73 -8.77 -6.52
C VAL A 12 -0.49 -7.91 -6.35
N LEU A 13 -0.27 -7.02 -7.30
CA LEU A 13 0.63 -5.88 -7.13
C LEU A 13 -0.18 -4.71 -6.58
N LEU A 14 0.08 -4.33 -5.33
CA LEU A 14 -0.42 -3.12 -4.71
C LEU A 14 0.58 -1.99 -4.94
N GLN A 15 0.14 -0.87 -5.50
CA GLN A 15 0.95 0.32 -5.69
C GLN A 15 0.22 1.55 -5.16
N GLN A 16 0.92 2.45 -4.50
CA GLN A 16 0.38 3.74 -4.08
C GLN A 16 1.37 4.84 -4.42
N GLY A 17 0.97 5.76 -5.29
CA GLY A 17 1.79 6.92 -5.63
C GLY A 17 2.03 7.80 -4.41
N LEU A 18 3.25 8.28 -4.24
CA LEU A 18 3.59 9.22 -3.18
C LEU A 18 3.53 10.66 -3.70
N PRO A 19 2.94 11.58 -2.93
CA PRO A 19 3.12 13.01 -3.18
C PRO A 19 4.61 13.37 -3.09
N ALA A 20 5.08 14.28 -3.94
CA ALA A 20 6.51 14.64 -4.03
C ALA A 20 7.12 15.19 -2.72
N GLY A 21 6.30 15.65 -1.77
CA GLY A 21 6.77 16.11 -0.46
C GLY A 21 6.85 15.03 0.63
N TRP A 22 6.52 13.76 0.31
CA TRP A 22 6.60 12.64 1.25
C TRP A 22 7.74 11.70 0.94
N GLU A 23 8.36 11.16 1.99
CA GLU A 23 9.36 10.09 1.89
C GLU A 23 8.98 8.90 2.77
N ILE A 24 9.20 7.68 2.27
CA ILE A 24 9.11 6.46 3.09
C ILE A 24 10.35 6.38 3.97
N THR A 25 10.17 6.45 5.28
CA THR A 25 11.26 6.37 6.28
C THR A 25 11.35 5.02 6.97
N GLY A 26 10.31 4.20 6.88
CA GLY A 26 10.28 2.89 7.50
C GLY A 26 9.20 1.99 6.92
N ARG A 27 9.44 0.69 6.99
CA ARG A 27 8.52 -0.37 6.54
C ARG A 27 8.26 -1.29 7.72
N PHE A 28 7.01 -1.67 7.93
CA PHE A 28 6.65 -2.61 8.98
C PHE A 28 6.62 -4.03 8.42
N GLY A 29 7.06 -5.00 9.23
CA GLY A 29 6.92 -6.42 8.91
C GLY A 29 5.50 -6.93 9.14
N ALA A 30 5.28 -8.21 8.85
CA ALA A 30 4.02 -8.89 9.15
C ALA A 30 3.77 -8.98 10.67
N GLY A 31 2.49 -9.13 11.04
CA GLY A 31 2.06 -9.27 12.43
C GLY A 31 1.68 -7.93 13.08
N GLU A 32 1.57 -7.95 14.41
CA GLU A 32 1.19 -6.78 15.19
C GLU A 32 2.37 -5.82 15.37
N VAL A 33 2.09 -4.52 15.27
CA VAL A 33 3.09 -3.48 15.47
C VAL A 33 2.99 -2.90 16.87
N SER A 34 4.04 -3.09 17.67
CA SER A 34 4.11 -2.55 19.04
C SER A 34 3.88 -1.04 19.06
N GLY A 35 3.00 -0.58 19.96
CA GLY A 35 2.63 0.83 20.09
C GLY A 35 1.66 1.35 19.02
N LEU A 36 1.24 0.51 18.06
CA LEU A 36 0.31 0.89 16.98
C LEU A 36 -0.85 -0.12 16.85
N PRO A 37 -1.60 -0.43 17.93
CA PRO A 37 -2.64 -1.47 17.91
C PRO A 37 -3.78 -1.19 16.91
N TRP A 38 -4.01 0.09 16.58
CA TRP A 38 -5.00 0.50 15.59
C TRP A 38 -4.69 0.02 14.16
N LEU A 39 -3.43 -0.36 13.87
CA LEU A 39 -3.08 -0.99 12.60
C LEU A 39 -3.62 -2.42 12.50
N GLY A 40 -3.89 -3.11 13.61
CA GLY A 40 -4.17 -4.55 13.58
C GLY A 40 -2.97 -5.39 13.10
N ALA A 41 -3.23 -6.64 12.73
CA ALA A 41 -2.21 -7.53 12.19
C ALA A 41 -1.90 -7.21 10.72
N LEU A 42 -0.62 -6.92 10.43
CA LEU A 42 -0.14 -6.70 9.07
C LEU A 42 0.11 -8.02 8.35
N THR A 43 -0.14 -8.02 7.05
CA THR A 43 0.00 -9.18 6.18
C THR A 43 1.45 -9.34 5.71
N ALA A 44 1.92 -10.59 5.63
CA ALA A 44 3.18 -10.89 4.99
C ALA A 44 3.12 -10.59 3.49
N ILE A 45 4.17 -9.98 2.96
CA ILE A 45 4.28 -9.59 1.56
C ILE A 45 5.29 -10.49 0.85
N ASP A 46 5.01 -10.83 -0.41
CA ASP A 46 5.87 -11.70 -1.22
C ASP A 46 7.14 -10.97 -1.65
N SER A 47 6.99 -9.70 -2.04
CA SER A 47 8.11 -8.83 -2.36
C SER A 47 7.75 -7.36 -2.21
N GLN A 48 8.76 -6.53 -1.97
CA GLN A 48 8.60 -5.10 -1.82
C GLN A 48 9.74 -4.34 -2.50
N PRO A 49 9.53 -3.84 -3.72
CA PRO A 49 10.50 -2.97 -4.38
C PRO A 49 10.77 -1.72 -3.55
N ALA A 50 12.04 -1.34 -3.45
CA ALA A 50 12.44 -0.06 -2.88
C ALA A 50 12.36 1.01 -3.99
N LEU A 51 11.23 1.71 -4.04
CA LEU A 51 10.96 2.80 -4.96
C LEU A 51 10.80 4.11 -4.18
N ASP A 52 11.20 5.21 -4.81
CA ASP A 52 11.20 6.53 -4.17
C ASP A 52 9.89 7.31 -4.44
N ASP A 53 9.26 7.06 -5.59
CA ASP A 53 8.08 7.79 -6.07
C ASP A 53 6.75 7.13 -5.69
N ARG A 54 6.79 5.90 -5.21
CA ARG A 54 5.60 5.11 -4.85
C ARG A 54 5.93 4.04 -3.83
N PHE A 55 4.95 3.69 -3.03
CA PHE A 55 4.94 2.41 -2.35
C PHE A 55 4.51 1.32 -3.34
N ALA A 56 5.20 0.17 -3.35
CA ALA A 56 4.77 -1.01 -4.09
C ALA A 56 5.02 -2.28 -3.27
N ALA A 57 4.08 -3.22 -3.31
CA ALA A 57 4.21 -4.53 -2.68
C ALA A 57 3.46 -5.58 -3.50
N ALA A 58 4.07 -6.75 -3.67
CA ALA A 58 3.38 -7.93 -4.20
C ALA A 58 2.85 -8.77 -3.02
N VAL A 59 1.61 -9.24 -3.14
CA VAL A 59 0.95 -10.08 -2.14
C VAL A 59 0.09 -11.14 -2.82
N THR A 60 0.13 -12.36 -2.29
CA THR A 60 -0.75 -13.45 -2.68
C THR A 60 -1.96 -13.47 -1.76
N LEU A 61 -3.16 -13.37 -2.33
CA LEU A 61 -4.45 -13.54 -1.65
C LEU A 61 -5.04 -14.88 -2.07
N GLU A 62 -5.45 -15.74 -1.14
CA GLU A 62 -6.04 -17.05 -1.43
C GLU A 62 -6.82 -17.63 -0.25
N GLY A 63 -7.84 -18.44 -0.52
CA GLY A 63 -8.60 -19.16 0.50
C GLY A 63 -9.22 -18.22 1.52
N GLU A 64 -8.91 -18.40 2.81
CA GLU A 64 -9.35 -17.51 3.89
C GLU A 64 -8.55 -16.19 3.96
N ASN A 65 -7.33 -16.17 3.40
CA ASN A 65 -6.43 -15.01 3.41
C ASN A 65 -6.76 -14.07 2.23
N ARG A 66 -7.98 -13.54 2.22
CA ARG A 66 -8.50 -12.67 1.14
C ARG A 66 -8.16 -11.20 1.32
N GLY A 67 -7.50 -10.82 2.43
CA GLY A 67 -7.17 -9.44 2.76
C GLY A 67 -5.67 -9.23 2.95
N ALA A 68 -5.16 -8.13 2.41
CA ALA A 68 -3.82 -7.64 2.66
C ALA A 68 -3.86 -6.29 3.39
N ARG A 69 -3.29 -6.26 4.58
CA ARG A 69 -3.07 -5.04 5.34
C ARG A 69 -1.58 -4.76 5.45
N ILE A 70 -1.15 -3.64 4.86
CA ILE A 70 0.26 -3.25 4.82
C ILE A 70 0.35 -1.80 5.30
N ALA A 71 1.43 -1.48 6.01
CA ALA A 71 1.68 -0.15 6.53
C ALA A 71 3.13 0.26 6.29
N VAL A 72 3.34 1.57 6.10
CA VAL A 72 4.66 2.20 6.03
C VAL A 72 4.68 3.46 6.85
N ARG A 73 5.87 3.85 7.31
CA ARG A 73 6.10 5.14 7.96
C ARG A 73 6.51 6.16 6.91
N LEU A 74 5.79 7.27 6.88
CA LEU A 74 6.04 8.40 6.00
C LEU A 74 6.59 9.58 6.80
N ARG A 75 7.38 10.41 6.14
CA ARG A 75 7.82 11.72 6.63
C ARG A 75 7.43 12.78 5.63
N ALA A 76 6.85 13.87 6.11
CA ALA A 76 6.69 15.09 5.32
C ALA A 76 8.02 15.86 5.31
N VAL A 77 8.51 16.19 4.12
CA VAL A 77 9.85 16.75 3.91
C VAL A 77 9.78 18.13 3.29
N THR A 78 9.13 18.25 2.14
CA THR A 78 9.09 19.51 1.37
C THR A 78 7.73 20.18 1.55
N ALA A 79 7.73 21.41 2.06
CA ALA A 79 6.51 22.21 2.18
C ALA A 79 5.91 22.53 0.80
N GLY A 80 4.59 22.48 0.67
CA GLY A 80 3.90 22.70 -0.60
C GLY A 80 2.56 21.99 -0.70
N SER A 81 1.91 22.11 -1.86
CA SER A 81 0.66 21.43 -2.19
C SER A 81 0.92 20.42 -3.31
N PHE A 82 0.60 19.14 -3.08
CA PHE A 82 0.92 18.04 -3.98
C PHE A 82 -0.31 17.16 -4.24
N GLU A 83 -0.36 16.57 -5.43
CA GLU A 83 -1.32 15.51 -5.73
C GLU A 83 -0.97 14.24 -4.97
N LEU A 84 -1.99 13.56 -4.46
CA LEU A 84 -1.95 12.19 -3.97
C LEU A 84 -2.58 11.30 -5.05
N PRO A 85 -1.78 10.55 -5.83
CA PRO A 85 -2.27 9.78 -6.98
C PRO A 85 -3.24 8.64 -6.65
N GLY A 86 -3.47 8.34 -5.37
CA GLY A 86 -4.25 7.19 -4.93
C GLY A 86 -3.45 5.88 -4.99
N ALA A 87 -4.11 4.79 -4.61
CA ALA A 87 -3.57 3.44 -4.70
C ALA A 87 -4.27 2.62 -5.79
N GLU A 88 -3.56 1.68 -6.37
CA GLU A 88 -4.06 0.67 -7.29
C GLU A 88 -3.65 -0.71 -6.79
N ALA A 89 -4.58 -1.65 -6.77
CA ALA A 89 -4.32 -3.07 -6.60
C ALA A 89 -4.67 -3.76 -7.92
N ARG A 90 -3.69 -4.44 -8.54
CA ARG A 90 -3.89 -5.12 -9.83
C ARG A 90 -3.36 -6.54 -9.78
N GLU A 91 -4.12 -7.47 -10.33
CA GLU A 91 -3.63 -8.85 -10.51
C GLU A 91 -2.54 -8.87 -11.61
N MET A 92 -1.38 -9.45 -11.31
CA MET A 92 -0.18 -9.42 -12.15
C MET A 92 -0.30 -10.22 -13.47
N TYR A 93 -1.04 -11.32 -13.46
CA TYR A 93 -1.25 -12.26 -14.56
C TYR A 93 -2.65 -12.16 -15.20
N ARG A 94 -3.60 -11.48 -14.56
CA ARG A 94 -4.97 -11.19 -15.00
C ARG A 94 -5.26 -9.69 -14.84
N PRO A 95 -4.62 -8.80 -15.61
CA PRO A 95 -4.64 -7.35 -15.39
C PRO A 95 -6.01 -6.68 -15.55
N ALA A 96 -7.01 -7.40 -16.10
CA ALA A 96 -8.40 -6.95 -16.13
C ALA A 96 -9.02 -6.91 -14.72
N ILE A 97 -8.46 -7.63 -13.75
CA ILE A 97 -8.87 -7.62 -12.34
C ILE A 97 -8.04 -6.57 -11.60
N PHE A 98 -8.68 -5.45 -11.26
CA PHE A 98 -8.03 -4.38 -10.52
C PHE A 98 -9.03 -3.58 -9.68
N ALA A 99 -8.51 -2.87 -8.70
CA ALA A 99 -9.21 -1.85 -7.93
C ALA A 99 -8.35 -0.59 -7.84
N ARG A 100 -9.00 0.57 -7.82
CA ARG A 100 -8.35 1.88 -7.68
C ARG A 100 -9.02 2.68 -6.57
N GLN A 101 -8.20 3.36 -5.79
CA GLN A 101 -8.66 4.37 -4.85
C GLN A 101 -8.76 5.73 -5.54
N ASN A 102 -9.58 6.60 -4.97
CA ASN A 102 -9.67 7.99 -5.41
C ASN A 102 -8.33 8.71 -5.23
N THR A 103 -8.10 9.70 -6.09
CA THR A 103 -7.03 10.67 -5.90
C THR A 103 -7.44 11.70 -4.83
N ALA A 104 -6.44 12.38 -4.27
CA ALA A 104 -6.67 13.51 -3.38
C ALA A 104 -5.57 14.54 -3.57
N ARG A 105 -5.66 15.66 -2.85
CA ARG A 105 -4.58 16.64 -2.74
C ARG A 105 -4.18 16.80 -1.28
N ILE A 106 -2.89 16.95 -1.03
CA ILE A 106 -2.33 17.12 0.31
C ILE A 106 -1.51 18.40 0.39
N ALA A 107 -1.53 19.05 1.54
CA ALA A 107 -0.71 20.21 1.85
C ALA A 107 0.27 19.87 2.98
N ILE A 108 1.53 20.23 2.78
CA ILE A 108 2.58 20.15 3.79
C ILE A 108 2.89 21.57 4.23
N LEU A 109 2.60 21.85 5.50
CA LEU A 109 2.82 23.16 6.11
C LEU A 109 4.30 23.37 6.44
N PRO A 110 4.78 24.62 6.46
CA PRO A 110 6.12 24.97 6.92
C PRO A 110 6.37 24.63 8.39
#